data_AF-A0AAQ3PXY8-F1
#
_entry.id   AF-A0AAQ3PXY8-F1
#
_cell.length_a   1.000
_cell.length_b   1.000
_cell.length_c   1.000
_cell.angle_alpha   90.00
_cell.angle_beta   90.00
_cell.angle_gamma   90.00
#
_symmetry.space_group_name_H-M   'P 1'
#
loop_
_entity.id
_entity.type
_entity.pdbx_description
1 polymer ?
#
loop_
_entity_poly.entity_id
_entity_poly.type
_entity_poly.pdbx_seq_one_letter_code
_entity_poly.pdbx_strand_id
1 'polypeptide(L)' 'MYDYSGDMSYFQNQLLDVGITKDVLDMDEFAGSTQEELQLIVDYAIKVQKSKEDQEND' A
#
# COMPACT_ATOMS: atom_id res chain seq x y z
N MET A 1 -15.95 13.22 9.71
CA MET A 1 -15.27 12.54 8.61
C MET A 1 -13.80 12.72 8.92
N TYR A 2 -13.09 11.64 9.27
CA TYR A 2 -11.68 11.73 9.67
C TYR A 2 -10.83 11.33 8.47
N ASP A 3 -10.67 12.29 7.56
CA ASP A 3 -9.76 12.15 6.44
C ASP A 3 -8.34 12.15 7.03
N TYR A 4 -7.51 11.20 6.62
CA TYR A 4 -6.12 11.17 7.05
C TYR A 4 -5.39 12.39 6.47
N SER A 5 -4.89 13.26 7.35
CA SER A 5 -4.13 14.47 6.97
C SER A 5 -2.62 14.30 7.07
N GLY A 6 -2.16 13.09 7.36
CA GLY A 6 -0.73 12.77 7.43
C GLY A 6 -0.11 12.55 6.05
N ASP A 7 1.18 12.22 6.06
CA ASP A 7 1.97 12.04 4.84
C ASP A 7 1.69 10.68 4.19
N MET A 8 1.14 10.70 2.97
CA MET A 8 0.91 9.49 2.17
C MET A 8 2.20 8.72 1.87
N SER A 9 3.35 9.38 1.94
CA SER A 9 4.67 8.73 1.79
C SER A 9 4.88 7.64 2.83
N TYR A 10 4.26 7.72 4.01
CA TYR A 10 4.32 6.65 5.01
C TYR A 10 3.77 5.31 4.48
N PHE A 11 2.61 5.36 3.82
CA PHE A 11 1.99 4.18 3.21
C PHE A 11 2.72 3.76 1.94
N GLN A 12 3.14 4.74 1.12
CA GLN A 12 3.88 4.44 -0.10
C GLN A 12 5.21 3.73 0.17
N ASN A 13 5.92 4.11 1.24
CA ASN A 13 7.21 3.48 1.57
C ASN A 13 7.05 1.99 1.97
N GLN A 14 5.96 1.61 2.62
CA GLN A 14 5.69 0.20 2.94
C GLN A 14 5.48 -0.65 1.68
N LEU A 15 4.84 -0.08 0.66
CA LEU A 15 4.68 -0.72 -0.64
C LEU A 15 6.02 -0.84 -1.37
N LEU A 16 6.84 0.21 -1.33
CA LEU A 16 8.17 0.22 -1.95
C LEU A 16 9.12 -0.83 -1.34
N ASP A 17 9.02 -1.10 -0.03
CA ASP A 17 9.82 -2.11 0.66
C ASP A 17 9.61 -3.54 0.13
N VAL A 18 8.47 -3.80 -0.52
CA VAL A 18 8.16 -5.08 -1.18
C VAL A 18 8.13 -4.96 -2.71
N GLY A 19 8.69 -3.88 -3.25
CA GLY A 19 8.79 -3.68 -4.70
C GLY A 19 7.52 -3.19 -5.39
N ILE A 20 6.49 -2.77 -4.64
CA ILE A 20 5.29 -2.15 -5.21
C ILE A 20 5.52 -0.64 -5.34
N THR A 21 5.72 -0.19 -6.56
CA THR A 21 5.99 1.21 -6.91
C THR A 21 4.71 2.01 -7.14
N LYS A 22 4.82 3.35 -7.18
CA LYS A 22 3.67 4.27 -7.38
C LYS A 22 2.90 4.02 -8.68
N ASP A 23 3.57 3.55 -9.73
CA ASP A 23 2.93 3.17 -10.99
C ASP A 23 2.03 1.93 -10.88
N VAL A 24 2.27 1.08 -9.89
CA VAL A 24 1.43 -0.10 -9.59
C VAL A 24 0.31 0.27 -8.63
N LEU A 25 0.62 1.05 -7.60
CA LEU A 25 -0.33 1.50 -6.59
C LEU A 25 0.11 2.85 -6.01
N ASP A 26 -0.60 3.92 -6.38
CA ASP A 26 -0.36 5.27 -5.88
C ASP A 26 -1.28 5.59 -4.69
N MET A 27 -0.70 5.74 -3.51
CA MET A 27 -1.47 6.05 -2.29
C MET A 27 -2.11 7.45 -2.32
N ASP A 28 -1.64 8.34 -3.20
CA ASP A 28 -2.22 9.68 -3.35
C ASP A 28 -3.64 9.64 -3.94
N GLU A 29 -4.00 8.58 -4.68
CA GLU A 29 -5.35 8.38 -5.21
C GLU A 29 -6.40 8.09 -4.12
N PHE A 30 -5.94 7.71 -2.93
CA PHE A 30 -6.79 7.42 -1.77
C PHE A 30 -6.83 8.59 -0.77
N ALA A 31 -6.44 9.80 -1.23
CA ALA A 31 -6.63 11.02 -0.46
C ALA A 31 -8.10 11.20 -0.06
N GLY A 32 -8.34 11.40 1.24
CA GLY A 32 -9.69 11.46 1.82
C GLY A 32 -10.13 10.18 2.55
N SER A 33 -9.39 9.08 2.42
CA SER A 33 -9.58 7.89 3.24
C SER A 33 -9.07 8.09 4.67
N THR A 34 -9.60 7.31 5.59
CA THR A 34 -9.09 7.20 6.96
C THR A 34 -7.74 6.48 7.00
N GLN A 35 -6.98 6.66 8.07
CA GLN A 35 -5.70 5.95 8.27
C GLN A 35 -5.88 4.42 8.24
N GLU A 36 -6.99 3.92 8.79
CA GLU A 36 -7.31 2.49 8.84
C GLU A 36 -7.57 1.92 7.44
N GLU A 37 -8.34 2.61 6.62
CA GLU A 37 -8.59 2.22 5.22
C GLU A 37 -7.30 2.20 4.41
N LEU A 38 -6.44 3.21 4.56
CA LEU A 38 -5.15 3.27 3.89
C LEU A 38 -4.25 2.10 4.29
N GLN A 39 -4.19 1.76 5.58
CA GLN A 39 -3.39 0.62 6.04
C GLN A 39 -3.94 -0.71 5.52
N LEU A 40 -5.27 -0.89 5.47
CA LEU A 40 -5.89 -2.09 4.91
C LEU A 40 -5.54 -2.30 3.43
N ILE A 41 -5.50 -1.23 2.64
CA ILE A 41 -5.08 -1.27 1.23
C ILE A 41 -3.63 -1.71 1.12
N VAL A 42 -2.73 -1.11 1.91
CA VAL A 42 -1.30 -1.44 1.94
C VAL A 42 -1.08 -2.90 2.33
N ASP A 43 -1.70 -3.36 3.43
CA ASP A 43 -1.56 -4.73 3.93
C ASP A 43 -2.01 -5.76 2.89
N TYR A 44 -3.13 -5.49 2.20
CA TYR A 44 -3.62 -6.36 1.14
C TYR A 44 -2.66 -6.42 -0.05
N ALA A 45 -2.16 -5.28 -0.51
CA ALA A 45 -1.23 -5.20 -1.64
C ALA A 45 0.06 -5.97 -1.33
N ILE A 46 0.63 -5.78 -0.14
CA ILE A 46 1.81 -6.50 0.34
C ILE A 46 1.55 -8.02 0.38
N LYS A 47 0.39 -8.43 0.91
CA LYS A 47 0.02 -9.85 0.96
C LYS A 47 -0.03 -10.48 -0.44
N VAL A 48 -0.63 -9.79 -1.40
CA VAL A 48 -0.72 -10.26 -2.79
C VAL A 48 0.65 -10.35 -3.43
N GLN A 49 1.53 -9.36 -3.21
CA GLN A 49 2.88 -9.35 -3.75
C GLN A 49 3.72 -10.52 -3.22
N LYS A 50 3.73 -10.72 -1.90
CA LYS A 50 4.43 -11.86 -1.28
C LYS A 50 3.90 -13.21 -1.78
N SER A 51 2.59 -13.32 -1.97
CA SER A 51 1.99 -14.56 -2.49
C SER A 51 2.41 -14.87 -3.93
N LYS A 52 2.78 -13.86 -4.74
CA LYS A 52 3.34 -14.07 -6.10
C LYS A 52 4.80 -14.52 -6.03
N GLU A 53 5.59 -13.89 -5.17
CA GLU A 53 7.00 -14.27 -4.95
C GLU A 53 7.12 -15.71 -4.43
N ASP A 54 6.21 -16.13 -3.55
CA ASP A 54 6.18 -17.51 -3.05
C ASP A 54 5.81 -18.53 -4.14
N GLN A 55 5.09 -18.13 -5.19
CA GLN A 55 4.74 -19.01 -6.33
C GLN A 55 5.82 -19.08 -7.41
N GLU A 56 6.72 -18.09 -7.50
CA GLU A 56 7.83 -18.09 -8.46
C GLU A 56 9.08 -18.83 -7.93
N ASN A 57 9.15 -19.10 -6.63
CA ASN A 57 10.29 -19.75 -5.97
C ASN A 57 10.10 -21.28 -5.72
N ASP A 58 9.00 -21.88 -6.17
CA ASP A 58 8.67 -23.32 -6.10
C ASP A 58 8.73 -24.00 -7.49
#